data_AF-A0A9P3FM97-F1
#
_entry.id   AF-A0A9P3FM97-F1
#
_cell.length_a   1.000
_cell.length_b   1.000
_cell.length_c   1.000
_cell.angle_alpha   90.00
_cell.angle_beta   90.00
_cell.angle_gamma   90.00
#
_symmetry.space_group_name_H-M   'P 1'
#
loop_
_entity.id
_entity.type
_entity.pdbx_description
1 polymer ?
#
loop_
_entity_poly.entity_id
_entity_poly.type
_entity_poly.pdbx_seq_one_letter_code
_entity_poly.pdbx_strand_id
1 'polypeptide(L)'
;MKSIRPLTSALLNASSRTPAYSCRAACLANATPRTPTHATQQKRAFFGASGGNTNPFGSNQTLTAQRTLPYPSAVIYEIISDVASYSQFLPFCQGSIVTKYSAPAQDGKKYPEEAKLVIGFNDQIKEEFTSRVYCVPGKIVEAVSGNMKSTLSGDEIAHHSPRPENADQDPSRTDTVMAHLLTRWSLKPYPYKPPPTSAVDKENAHRNTEETNPVPSQHKTEVNLAIEFQFSNPLYAAVAGGAAPKVADKMIEAFEQRVKDVMVGKGHARDEKPKRL
;
A
#
# COMPACT_ATOMS: atom_id res chain seq x y z
N MET A 1 -44.46 -36.39 -18.78
CA MET A 1 -45.05 -36.99 -17.57
C MET A 1 -44.04 -37.97 -16.96
N LYS A 2 -43.75 -37.83 -15.65
CA LYS A 2 -43.15 -38.80 -14.69
C LYS A 2 -41.68 -39.23 -15.00
N SER A 3 -40.64 -38.80 -14.28
CA SER A 3 -40.27 -38.92 -12.85
C SER A 3 -40.06 -40.36 -12.35
N ILE A 4 -38.90 -40.58 -11.68
CA ILE A 4 -38.61 -41.44 -10.51
C ILE A 4 -37.29 -42.26 -10.67
N ARG A 5 -36.19 -41.71 -10.13
CA ARG A 5 -35.36 -42.16 -8.97
C ARG A 5 -35.01 -43.66 -8.71
N PRO A 6 -33.97 -43.94 -7.87
CA PRO A 6 -32.85 -44.86 -8.14
C PRO A 6 -32.84 -46.14 -7.27
N LEU A 7 -31.81 -46.99 -7.40
CA LEU A 7 -31.48 -48.04 -6.43
C LEU A 7 -29.96 -48.24 -6.26
N THR A 8 -29.56 -48.18 -5.00
CA THR A 8 -28.27 -48.56 -4.40
C THR A 8 -28.13 -50.08 -4.26
N SER A 9 -26.90 -50.60 -4.23
CA SER A 9 -26.56 -51.85 -3.54
C SER A 9 -25.08 -51.86 -3.13
N ALA A 10 -24.82 -52.55 -2.03
CA ALA A 10 -23.63 -52.45 -1.20
C ALA A 10 -22.89 -53.80 -1.06
N LEU A 11 -21.69 -53.70 -0.46
CA LEU A 11 -20.93 -54.70 0.30
C LEU A 11 -20.05 -55.70 -0.49
N LEU A 12 -18.75 -55.76 -0.16
CA LEU A 12 -18.17 -56.80 0.71
C LEU A 12 -16.64 -56.64 0.88
N ASN A 13 -16.15 -57.32 1.92
CA ASN A 13 -14.93 -57.15 2.69
C ASN A 13 -13.90 -58.26 2.37
N ALA A 14 -12.59 -58.04 2.54
CA ALA A 14 -11.61 -59.10 2.89
C ALA A 14 -10.20 -58.57 3.28
N SER A 15 -9.74 -59.04 4.46
CA SER A 15 -8.39 -59.12 5.07
C SER A 15 -7.28 -59.71 4.15
N SER A 16 -5.96 -59.76 4.40
CA SER A 16 -4.97 -59.38 5.44
C SER A 16 -3.55 -59.70 4.88
N ARG A 17 -2.47 -59.10 5.41
CA ARG A 17 -1.20 -59.76 5.87
C ARG A 17 -0.04 -58.78 6.09
N THR A 18 0.54 -58.84 7.30
CA THR A 18 1.86 -58.34 7.73
C THR A 18 2.94 -59.43 7.50
N PRO A 19 4.25 -59.10 7.58
CA PRO A 19 4.99 -59.40 8.81
C PRO A 19 6.07 -58.36 9.22
N ALA A 20 6.62 -58.62 10.41
CA ALA A 20 7.42 -57.76 11.28
C ALA A 20 8.94 -57.94 11.14
N TYR A 21 9.71 -56.98 11.67
CA TYR A 21 11.06 -57.21 12.21
C TYR A 21 11.24 -56.48 13.55
N SER A 22 11.74 -57.23 14.53
CA SER A 22 12.10 -56.80 15.88
C SER A 22 13.62 -56.83 16.02
N CYS A 23 14.21 -55.89 16.77
CA CYS A 23 15.41 -56.15 17.56
C CYS A 23 15.27 -55.44 18.90
N ARG A 24 15.38 -56.24 19.97
CA ARG A 24 15.29 -55.85 21.38
C ARG A 24 16.61 -56.26 22.01
N ALA A 25 17.25 -55.37 22.77
CA ALA A 25 18.27 -55.75 23.74
C ALA A 25 18.12 -54.84 24.96
N ALA A 26 18.07 -55.47 26.13
CA ALA A 26 17.80 -54.88 27.43
C ALA A 26 19.00 -55.12 28.35
N CYS A 27 19.30 -54.18 29.24
CA CYS A 27 20.01 -54.47 30.50
C CYS A 27 19.49 -53.53 31.61
N LEU A 28 19.19 -54.11 32.77
CA LEU A 28 18.72 -53.49 34.01
C LEU A 28 19.89 -52.94 34.84
N ALA A 29 19.68 -51.83 35.56
CA ALA A 29 20.43 -51.51 36.77
C ALA A 29 19.62 -50.62 37.72
N ASN A 30 19.58 -51.04 39.00
CA ASN A 30 19.02 -50.34 40.15
C ASN A 30 19.75 -49.01 40.44
N ALA A 31 19.02 -47.95 40.79
CA ALA A 31 19.47 -46.94 41.75
C ALA A 31 18.30 -46.07 42.27
N THR A 32 18.33 -45.81 43.57
CA THR A 32 17.44 -45.02 44.44
C THR A 32 17.51 -43.49 44.17
N PRO A 33 16.61 -42.67 44.77
CA PRO A 33 16.06 -41.47 44.12
C PRO A 33 16.97 -40.24 44.26
N ARG A 34 17.06 -39.44 43.20
CA ARG A 34 17.58 -38.07 43.25
C ARG A 34 16.44 -37.09 43.03
N THR A 35 16.31 -36.19 43.99
CA THR A 35 15.47 -34.97 43.97
C THR A 35 15.63 -34.17 42.69
N PRO A 36 14.54 -33.79 42.00
CA PRO A 36 14.59 -32.78 40.96
C PRO A 36 14.44 -31.39 41.58
N THR A 37 15.55 -30.72 41.84
CA THR A 37 15.57 -29.24 41.88
C THR A 37 15.55 -28.75 40.45
N HIS A 38 14.37 -28.39 39.94
CA HIS A 38 14.19 -27.28 39.00
C HIS A 38 12.69 -27.02 38.90
N ALA A 39 12.21 -26.15 39.81
CA ALA A 39 10.91 -25.52 39.65
C ALA A 39 10.96 -24.65 38.39
N THR A 40 10.44 -25.15 37.27
CA THR A 40 10.08 -24.31 36.13
C THR A 40 8.86 -23.51 36.56
N GLN A 41 9.12 -22.37 37.18
CA GLN A 41 8.10 -21.39 37.51
C GLN A 41 7.59 -20.81 36.19
N GLN A 42 6.53 -21.41 35.63
CA GLN A 42 5.73 -20.76 34.60
C GLN A 42 5.09 -19.51 35.22
N LYS A 43 5.80 -18.38 35.18
CA LYS A 43 5.21 -17.08 35.45
C LYS A 43 4.30 -16.74 34.27
N ARG A 44 3.01 -17.05 34.42
CA ARG A 44 1.97 -16.33 33.68
C ARG A 44 2.14 -14.86 34.04
N ALA A 45 2.55 -14.03 33.07
CA ALA A 45 2.55 -12.58 33.21
C ALA A 45 1.09 -12.10 33.25
N PHE A 46 0.51 -12.17 34.43
CA PHE A 46 -0.66 -11.40 34.82
C PHE A 46 -0.17 -9.98 35.14
N PHE A 47 -0.80 -8.99 34.53
CA PHE A 47 -0.71 -7.54 34.75
C PHE A 47 0.09 -7.06 35.99
N GLY A 48 1.13 -6.25 35.77
CA GLY A 48 1.63 -5.34 36.81
C GLY A 48 3.11 -4.96 36.73
N ALA A 49 3.36 -3.68 36.39
CA ALA A 49 4.51 -2.86 36.76
C ALA A 49 5.90 -3.19 36.15
N SER A 50 6.18 -2.59 35.00
CA SER A 50 7.50 -2.03 34.69
C SER A 50 7.33 -0.63 34.12
N GLY A 51 8.09 0.33 34.63
CA GLY A 51 8.08 1.72 34.20
C GLY A 51 8.48 1.84 32.74
N GLY A 52 7.50 2.16 31.91
CA GLY A 52 7.66 2.46 30.50
C GLY A 52 6.34 3.00 30.02
N ASN A 53 6.26 4.32 29.86
CA ASN A 53 5.08 5.00 29.34
C ASN A 53 4.96 4.70 27.83
N THR A 54 4.70 3.45 27.44
CA THR A 54 4.48 3.09 26.03
C THR A 54 3.03 3.38 25.70
N ASN A 55 2.74 4.63 25.35
CA ASN A 55 1.50 4.98 24.66
C ASN A 55 1.45 4.18 23.34
N PRO A 56 0.58 3.14 23.20
CA PRO A 56 0.51 2.35 21.98
C PRO A 56 -0.08 3.16 20.80
N PHE A 57 -0.55 4.37 21.08
CA PHE A 57 -1.17 5.31 20.15
C PHE A 57 -0.22 6.37 19.61
N GLY A 58 1.03 6.41 20.09
CA GLY A 58 2.08 7.34 19.64
C GLY A 58 3.18 6.70 18.81
N SER A 59 3.05 5.43 18.43
CA SER A 59 4.05 4.72 17.62
C SER A 59 3.85 5.00 16.13
N ASN A 60 4.95 5.12 15.38
CA ASN A 60 4.93 5.20 13.91
C ASN A 60 4.14 4.02 13.33
N GLN A 61 3.15 4.32 12.49
CA GLN A 61 2.34 3.35 11.76
C GLN A 61 2.69 3.41 10.27
N THR A 62 2.60 2.27 9.59
CA THR A 62 2.77 2.19 8.14
C THR A 62 1.61 1.44 7.52
N LEU A 63 1.03 2.00 6.46
CA LEU A 63 0.02 1.38 5.62
C LEU A 63 0.56 1.24 4.21
N THR A 64 0.27 0.11 3.57
CA THR A 64 0.66 -0.11 2.18
C THR A 64 -0.50 -0.65 1.36
N ALA A 65 -0.56 -0.26 0.10
CA ALA A 65 -1.48 -0.81 -0.89
C ALA A 65 -0.77 -0.94 -2.23
N GLN A 66 -1.01 -2.05 -2.95
CA GLN A 66 -0.38 -2.33 -4.23
C GLN A 66 -1.42 -2.79 -5.24
N ARG A 67 -1.31 -2.29 -6.48
CA ARG A 67 -2.19 -2.64 -7.59
C ARG A 67 -1.41 -2.69 -8.90
N THR A 68 -1.83 -3.54 -9.82
CA THR A 68 -1.28 -3.59 -11.19
C THR A 68 -2.35 -3.11 -12.16
N LEU A 69 -2.11 -1.92 -12.73
CA LEU A 69 -3.05 -1.27 -13.61
C LEU A 69 -2.73 -1.55 -15.08
N PRO A 70 -3.74 -1.83 -15.93
CA PRO A 70 -3.54 -2.08 -17.37
C PRO A 70 -3.38 -0.76 -18.16
N TYR A 71 -2.63 0.19 -17.62
CA TYR A 71 -2.43 1.52 -18.21
C TYR A 71 -0.96 1.96 -18.15
N PRO A 72 -0.51 2.82 -19.08
CA PRO A 72 0.85 3.35 -19.08
C PRO A 72 1.19 4.17 -17.82
N SER A 73 2.42 4.03 -17.33
CA SER A 73 2.91 4.74 -16.13
C SER A 73 2.78 6.26 -16.25
N ALA A 74 2.97 6.81 -17.45
CA ALA A 74 2.86 8.24 -17.70
C ALA A 74 1.48 8.80 -17.32
N VAL A 75 0.39 8.13 -17.72
CA VAL A 75 -0.98 8.58 -17.41
C VAL A 75 -1.29 8.46 -15.93
N ILE A 76 -0.90 7.33 -15.32
CA ILE A 76 -1.10 7.11 -13.88
C ILE A 76 -0.33 8.17 -13.08
N TYR A 77 0.91 8.46 -13.49
CA TYR A 77 1.73 9.48 -12.88
C TYR A 77 1.11 10.88 -12.98
N GLU A 78 0.56 11.26 -14.13
CA GLU A 78 -0.11 12.55 -14.29
C GLU A 78 -1.29 12.71 -13.33
N ILE A 79 -2.05 11.63 -13.07
CA ILE A 79 -3.18 11.66 -12.14
C ILE A 79 -2.69 11.74 -10.68
N ILE A 80 -1.66 10.99 -10.32
CA ILE A 80 -1.09 11.03 -8.95
C ILE A 80 -0.38 12.37 -8.70
N SER A 81 0.30 12.94 -9.69
CA SER A 81 0.97 14.23 -9.53
C SER A 81 0.01 15.43 -9.59
N ASP A 82 -1.23 15.25 -10.08
CA ASP A 82 -2.27 16.29 -10.08
C ASP A 82 -2.99 16.41 -8.72
N VAL A 83 -2.22 16.78 -7.70
CA VAL A 83 -2.70 16.91 -6.32
C VAL A 83 -3.92 17.83 -6.24
N ALA A 84 -3.94 18.93 -7.00
CA ALA A 84 -5.05 19.91 -6.99
C ALA A 84 -6.43 19.29 -7.33
N SER A 85 -6.45 18.18 -8.07
CA SER A 85 -7.70 17.49 -8.44
C SER A 85 -8.18 16.47 -7.41
N TYR A 86 -7.42 16.20 -6.33
CA TYR A 86 -7.72 15.14 -5.37
C TYR A 86 -9.11 15.25 -4.73
N SER A 87 -9.56 16.45 -4.39
CA SER A 87 -10.89 16.66 -3.79
C SER A 87 -12.06 16.32 -4.71
N GLN A 88 -11.80 16.11 -6.00
CA GLN A 88 -12.83 15.73 -6.98
C GLN A 88 -13.14 14.23 -6.95
N PHE A 89 -12.23 13.39 -6.47
CA PHE A 89 -12.36 11.94 -6.60
C PHE A 89 -11.87 11.12 -5.39
N LEU A 90 -11.02 11.67 -4.52
CA LEU A 90 -10.56 10.94 -3.36
C LEU A 90 -11.63 10.93 -2.26
N PRO A 91 -11.89 9.76 -1.65
CA PRO A 91 -12.78 9.68 -0.51
C PRO A 91 -12.18 10.50 0.64
N PHE A 92 -13.04 11.17 1.40
CA PHE A 92 -12.68 11.99 2.56
C PHE A 92 -11.88 13.27 2.26
N CYS A 93 -11.34 13.45 1.05
CA CYS A 93 -10.67 14.67 0.63
C CYS A 93 -11.71 15.74 0.27
N GLN A 94 -11.98 16.65 1.21
CA GLN A 94 -12.95 17.73 1.05
C GLN A 94 -12.34 18.96 0.37
N GLY A 95 -11.02 19.09 0.40
CA GLY A 95 -10.29 20.19 -0.23
C GLY A 95 -8.89 19.75 -0.63
N SER A 96 -8.44 20.22 -1.79
CA SER A 96 -7.07 20.02 -2.27
C SER A 96 -6.61 21.24 -3.04
N ILE A 97 -5.51 21.84 -2.60
CA ILE A 97 -4.97 23.08 -3.16
C ILE A 97 -3.45 22.97 -3.25
N VAL A 98 -2.88 23.27 -4.41
CA VAL A 98 -1.43 23.43 -4.57
C VAL A 98 -1.09 24.91 -4.37
N THR A 99 -0.26 25.21 -3.39
CA THR A 99 0.14 26.59 -3.04
C THR A 99 1.44 27.02 -3.69
N LYS A 100 2.29 26.05 -4.05
CA LYS A 100 3.58 26.29 -4.68
C LYS A 100 3.91 25.19 -5.68
N TYR A 101 4.55 25.56 -6.78
CA TYR A 101 5.04 24.64 -7.80
C TYR A 101 6.56 24.72 -7.91
N SER A 102 7.17 23.62 -8.36
CA SER A 102 8.59 23.49 -8.61
C SER A 102 9.08 24.34 -9.79
N ALA A 103 10.41 24.41 -9.96
CA ALA A 103 10.98 24.74 -11.26
C ALA A 103 10.63 23.64 -12.30
N PRO A 104 10.73 23.92 -13.60
CA PRO A 104 10.55 22.89 -14.62
C PRO A 104 11.53 21.72 -14.41
N ALA A 105 11.01 20.49 -14.40
CA ALA A 105 11.82 19.29 -14.36
C ALA A 105 12.43 18.98 -15.74
N GLN A 106 13.10 17.82 -15.86
CA GLN A 106 13.75 17.39 -17.10
C GLN A 106 12.78 17.22 -18.28
N ASP A 107 11.50 17.00 -18.01
CA ASP A 107 10.42 16.90 -19.00
C ASP A 107 9.77 18.26 -19.32
N GLY A 108 10.28 19.36 -18.78
CA GLY A 108 9.77 20.71 -18.95
C GLY A 108 8.49 21.02 -18.16
N LYS A 109 7.94 20.06 -17.40
CA LYS A 109 6.74 20.27 -16.59
C LYS A 109 7.10 20.79 -15.20
N LYS A 110 6.17 21.52 -14.60
CA LYS A 110 6.23 21.92 -13.18
C LYS A 110 5.35 20.99 -12.36
N TYR A 111 5.79 20.68 -11.15
CA TYR A 111 5.12 19.76 -10.25
C TYR A 111 4.73 20.46 -8.95
N PRO A 112 3.70 19.97 -8.23
CA PRO A 112 3.37 20.50 -6.91
C PRO A 112 4.57 20.41 -6.00
N GLU A 113 4.84 21.51 -5.31
CA GLU A 113 5.95 21.62 -4.36
C GLU A 113 5.41 21.79 -2.93
N GLU A 114 4.30 22.50 -2.78
CA GLU A 114 3.54 22.61 -1.54
C GLU A 114 2.06 22.43 -1.83
N ALA A 115 1.39 21.63 -1.03
CA ALA A 115 -0.03 21.38 -1.16
C ALA A 115 -0.71 21.29 0.20
N LYS A 116 -1.98 21.70 0.22
CA LYS A 116 -2.86 21.69 1.36
C LYS A 116 -4.03 20.76 1.07
N LEU A 117 -4.24 19.78 1.94
CA LEU A 117 -5.35 18.85 1.88
C LEU A 117 -6.25 19.05 3.09
N VAL A 118 -7.56 19.10 2.84
CA VAL A 118 -8.58 19.10 3.89
C VAL A 118 -9.22 17.72 3.89
N ILE A 119 -8.98 16.95 4.95
CA ILE A 119 -9.51 15.61 5.12
C ILE A 119 -10.63 15.64 6.17
N GLY A 120 -11.76 15.03 5.87
CA GLY A 120 -12.83 14.89 6.85
C GLY A 120 -13.63 13.61 6.69
N PHE A 121 -13.92 12.97 7.82
CA PHE A 121 -14.58 11.67 7.89
C PHE A 121 -16.10 11.79 8.10
N ASN A 122 -16.56 12.93 8.61
CA ASN A 122 -17.98 13.30 8.80
C ASN A 122 -18.12 14.84 8.79
N ASP A 123 -19.33 15.35 8.98
CA ASP A 123 -19.59 16.80 8.97
C ASP A 123 -18.95 17.56 10.16
N GLN A 124 -18.44 16.84 11.17
CA GLN A 124 -17.98 17.41 12.44
C GLN A 124 -16.45 17.36 12.62
N ILE A 125 -15.75 16.47 11.90
CA ILE A 125 -14.31 16.27 12.02
C ILE A 125 -13.69 16.59 10.65
N LYS A 126 -13.04 17.75 10.59
CA LYS A 126 -12.22 18.18 9.45
C LYS A 126 -10.85 18.57 9.97
N GLU A 127 -9.84 18.10 9.28
CA GLU A 127 -8.45 18.43 9.55
C GLU A 127 -7.78 18.92 8.28
N GLU A 128 -6.93 19.92 8.42
CA GLU A 128 -6.17 20.50 7.32
C GLU A 128 -4.68 20.16 7.50
N PHE A 129 -4.08 19.60 6.45
CA PHE A 129 -2.67 19.25 6.42
C PHE A 129 -1.98 20.00 5.30
N THR A 130 -0.85 20.63 5.60
CA THR A 130 0.05 21.15 4.57
C THR A 130 1.21 20.18 4.42
N SER A 131 1.54 19.82 3.19
CA SER A 131 2.62 18.91 2.85
C SER A 131 3.56 19.52 1.83
N ARG A 132 4.83 19.18 1.98
CA ARG A 132 5.86 19.38 0.97
C ARG A 132 5.80 18.20 0.01
N VAL A 133 5.70 18.48 -1.29
CA VAL A 133 5.55 17.45 -2.32
C VAL A 133 6.80 17.42 -3.19
N TYR A 134 7.25 16.21 -3.51
CA TYR A 134 8.41 15.91 -4.31
C TYR A 134 8.02 14.93 -5.42
N CYS A 135 8.42 15.25 -6.63
CA CYS A 135 8.05 14.52 -7.82
C CYS A 135 9.30 14.05 -8.55
N VAL A 136 9.41 12.75 -8.81
CA VAL A 136 10.35 12.19 -9.79
C VAL A 136 9.52 11.85 -11.04
N PRO A 137 9.67 12.62 -12.14
CA PRO A 137 8.82 12.49 -13.33
C PRO A 137 8.62 11.05 -13.79
N GLY A 138 7.37 10.62 -13.90
CA GLY A 138 6.95 9.30 -14.37
C GLY A 138 7.18 8.13 -13.41
N LYS A 139 7.75 8.37 -12.21
CA LYS A 139 8.21 7.31 -11.30
C LYS A 139 7.67 7.42 -9.88
N ILE A 140 7.89 8.55 -9.21
CA ILE A 140 7.62 8.69 -7.78
C ILE A 140 6.92 10.02 -7.49
N VAL A 141 5.92 9.99 -6.62
CA VAL A 141 5.36 11.18 -5.96
C VAL A 141 5.42 10.95 -4.46
N GLU A 142 6.12 11.82 -3.75
CA GLU A 142 6.29 11.73 -2.31
C GLU A 142 5.83 13.04 -1.65
N ALA A 143 5.04 12.92 -0.59
CA ALA A 143 4.61 14.04 0.23
C ALA A 143 5.08 13.83 1.67
N VAL A 144 5.62 14.88 2.29
CA VAL A 144 6.07 14.87 3.69
C VAL A 144 5.47 16.04 4.47
N SER A 145 5.15 15.79 5.73
CA SER A 145 4.71 16.80 6.70
C SER A 145 5.30 16.52 8.08
N GLY A 146 5.22 17.53 8.95
CA GLY A 146 5.85 17.53 10.26
C GLY A 146 7.37 17.43 10.13
N ASN A 147 8.00 16.65 10.99
CA ASN A 147 9.47 16.53 11.02
C ASN A 147 10.08 15.59 9.94
N MET A 148 9.26 14.93 9.12
CA MET A 148 9.73 13.96 8.14
C MET A 148 10.54 14.61 7.03
N LYS A 149 11.68 14.04 6.65
CA LYS A 149 12.45 14.48 5.48
C LYS A 149 12.15 13.59 4.27
N SER A 150 12.42 14.10 3.08
CA SER A 150 12.21 13.33 1.86
C SER A 150 13.08 12.07 1.84
N THR A 151 12.44 11.02 1.32
CA THR A 151 12.92 9.77 0.77
C THR A 151 13.98 9.80 -0.32
N LEU A 152 13.99 10.90 -1.06
CA LEU A 152 14.51 10.94 -2.43
C LEU A 152 15.88 11.60 -2.46
N SER A 153 16.71 11.15 -3.41
CA SER A 153 18.02 11.75 -3.58
C SER A 153 17.88 13.17 -4.16
N GLY A 154 18.73 14.09 -3.73
CA GLY A 154 18.67 15.50 -4.17
C GLY A 154 18.74 15.68 -5.68
N ASP A 155 19.47 14.82 -6.37
CA ASP A 155 19.63 14.86 -7.83
C ASP A 155 18.32 14.52 -8.57
N GLU A 156 17.55 13.56 -8.07
CA GLU A 156 16.26 13.16 -8.67
C GLU A 156 15.19 14.27 -8.55
N ILE A 157 15.33 15.12 -7.54
CA ILE A 157 14.37 16.19 -7.21
C ILE A 157 14.99 17.58 -7.30
N ALA A 158 16.08 17.76 -8.06
CA ALA A 158 16.83 19.02 -8.13
C ALA A 158 16.00 20.24 -8.61
N HIS A 159 14.84 20.00 -9.23
CA HIS A 159 13.89 21.02 -9.66
C HIS A 159 12.97 21.53 -8.53
N HIS A 160 12.96 20.87 -7.38
CA HIS A 160 12.29 21.35 -6.16
C HIS A 160 13.24 22.20 -5.32
N SER A 161 12.71 23.26 -4.70
CA SER A 161 13.53 24.03 -3.76
C SER A 161 13.87 23.18 -2.52
N PRO A 162 15.03 23.43 -1.87
CA PRO A 162 15.30 22.87 -0.55
C PRO A 162 14.16 23.17 0.42
N ARG A 163 13.88 22.23 1.32
CA ARG A 163 12.88 22.43 2.37
C ARG A 163 13.50 23.26 3.50
N PRO A 164 12.95 24.45 3.83
CA PRO A 164 13.39 25.20 5.00
C PRO A 164 13.31 24.34 6.27
N GLU A 165 14.15 24.58 7.27
CA GLU A 165 14.11 23.80 8.54
C GLU A 165 13.14 24.39 9.58
N ASN A 166 12.74 25.64 9.43
CA ASN A 166 11.85 26.36 10.34
C ASN A 166 10.40 26.38 9.87
N ALA A 167 9.46 26.21 10.81
CA ALA A 167 8.02 26.20 10.52
C ALA A 167 7.49 27.55 10.01
N ASP A 168 8.11 28.67 10.39
CA ASP A 168 7.71 30.00 9.91
C ASP A 168 7.90 30.18 8.39
N GLN A 169 8.84 29.44 7.79
CA GLN A 169 9.10 29.47 6.36
C GLN A 169 8.56 28.24 5.62
N ASP A 170 8.19 27.20 6.37
CA ASP A 170 7.62 25.96 5.83
C ASP A 170 6.41 25.52 6.66
N PRO A 171 5.19 25.90 6.24
CA PRO A 171 3.95 25.52 6.92
C PRO A 171 3.73 24.01 6.98
N SER A 172 4.41 23.21 6.15
CA SER A 172 4.30 21.75 6.21
C SER A 172 4.99 21.15 7.45
N ARG A 173 5.76 21.94 8.21
CA ARG A 173 6.40 21.52 9.47
C ARG A 173 5.55 21.82 10.70
N THR A 174 4.41 22.48 10.54
CA THR A 174 3.53 22.78 11.65
C THR A 174 2.79 21.52 12.09
N ASP A 175 3.02 21.09 13.34
CA ASP A 175 2.34 19.94 13.93
C ASP A 175 0.93 20.35 14.39
N THR A 176 -0.10 20.07 13.59
CA THR A 176 -1.51 20.27 14.00
C THR A 176 -2.10 18.96 14.53
N VAL A 177 -2.11 17.91 13.71
CA VAL A 177 -2.67 16.59 14.07
C VAL A 177 -1.71 15.43 13.83
N MET A 178 -0.84 15.53 12.82
CA MET A 178 0.17 14.53 12.52
C MET A 178 1.55 15.09 12.85
N ALA A 179 2.26 14.43 13.76
CA ALA A 179 3.65 14.75 14.06
C ALA A 179 4.52 14.36 12.86
N HIS A 180 4.22 13.19 12.28
CA HIS A 180 4.93 12.64 11.14
C HIS A 180 3.90 12.22 10.09
N LEU A 181 4.12 12.60 8.84
CA LEU A 181 3.42 12.02 7.69
C LEU A 181 4.40 11.93 6.53
N LEU A 182 4.51 10.74 5.95
CA LEU A 182 5.16 10.50 4.68
C LEU A 182 4.23 9.64 3.81
N THR A 183 3.86 10.14 2.65
CA THR A 183 3.10 9.39 1.65
C THR A 183 3.95 9.24 0.41
N ARG A 184 4.12 8.01 -0.07
CA ARG A 184 4.90 7.68 -1.26
C ARG A 184 4.08 6.85 -2.22
N TRP A 185 3.96 7.36 -3.43
CA TRP A 185 3.52 6.63 -4.61
C TRP A 185 4.73 6.23 -5.44
N SER A 186 4.84 4.96 -5.78
CA SER A 186 5.89 4.43 -6.67
C SER A 186 5.26 3.71 -7.85
N LEU A 187 5.75 3.99 -9.05
CA LEU A 187 5.28 3.42 -10.31
C LEU A 187 6.39 2.64 -10.99
N LYS A 188 6.10 1.41 -11.36
CA LYS A 188 7.01 0.54 -12.11
C LYS A 188 6.34 0.04 -13.38
N PRO A 189 6.77 0.50 -14.57
CA PRO A 189 6.30 -0.05 -15.83
C PRO A 189 6.56 -1.56 -15.91
N TYR A 190 5.54 -2.30 -16.33
CA TYR A 190 5.57 -3.74 -16.50
C TYR A 190 5.02 -4.10 -17.89
N PRO A 191 5.86 -4.24 -18.92
CA PRO A 191 5.41 -4.70 -20.23
C PRO A 191 4.97 -6.16 -20.11
N TYR A 192 3.69 -6.42 -20.32
CA TYR A 192 3.15 -7.78 -20.26
C TYR A 192 2.90 -8.31 -21.68
N LYS A 193 3.54 -9.44 -22.01
CA LYS A 193 3.21 -10.22 -23.21
C LYS A 193 2.53 -11.52 -22.77
N PRO A 194 1.30 -11.82 -23.23
CA PRO A 194 0.64 -13.05 -22.86
C PRO A 194 1.41 -14.26 -23.43
N PRO A 195 1.44 -15.40 -22.72
CA PRO A 195 2.04 -16.63 -23.24
C PRO A 195 1.28 -17.13 -24.49
N PRO A 196 1.92 -17.92 -25.36
CA PRO A 196 1.24 -18.53 -26.50
C PRO A 196 0.15 -19.51 -26.03
N THR A 197 -0.88 -19.72 -26.84
CA THR A 197 -2.02 -20.60 -26.50
C THR A 197 -1.60 -22.06 -26.28
N SER A 198 -0.48 -22.48 -26.89
CA SER A 198 0.15 -23.79 -26.73
C SER A 198 0.83 -24.00 -25.37
N ALA A 199 1.10 -22.93 -24.61
CA ALA A 199 1.77 -22.98 -23.31
C ALA A 199 0.90 -23.52 -22.16
N VAL A 200 -0.41 -23.66 -22.38
CA VAL A 200 -1.39 -24.04 -21.35
C VAL A 200 -1.33 -25.55 -21.07
N ASP A 201 -0.81 -26.34 -22.01
CA ASP A 201 -0.58 -27.76 -21.86
C ASP A 201 0.76 -28.04 -21.16
N LYS A 202 0.74 -28.83 -20.07
CA LYS A 202 1.95 -29.17 -19.27
C LYS A 202 3.11 -29.74 -20.09
N GLU A 203 2.80 -30.37 -21.23
CA GLU A 203 3.75 -30.99 -22.14
C GLU A 203 4.49 -29.97 -23.04
N ASN A 204 3.95 -28.77 -23.25
CA ASN A 204 4.55 -27.74 -24.10
C ASN A 204 5.01 -26.49 -23.34
N ALA A 205 4.87 -26.47 -22.00
CA ALA A 205 5.21 -25.33 -21.15
C ALA A 205 6.66 -24.81 -21.27
N HIS A 206 7.57 -25.61 -21.85
CA HIS A 206 8.99 -25.30 -22.06
C HIS A 206 9.31 -24.74 -23.46
N ARG A 207 8.31 -24.63 -24.36
CA ARG A 207 8.46 -24.03 -25.71
C ARG A 207 8.10 -22.54 -25.80
N ASN A 208 7.84 -21.89 -24.65
CA ASN A 208 7.41 -20.50 -24.54
C ASN A 208 8.42 -19.46 -25.05
N THR A 209 9.66 -19.86 -25.36
CA THR A 209 10.71 -18.97 -25.88
C THR A 209 10.59 -18.76 -27.40
N GLU A 210 9.97 -19.70 -28.13
CA GLU A 210 9.92 -19.68 -29.60
C GLU A 210 8.55 -19.27 -30.16
N GLU A 211 7.47 -19.62 -29.47
CA GLU A 211 6.12 -19.19 -29.83
C GLU A 211 5.68 -18.04 -28.93
N THR A 212 5.28 -16.92 -29.53
CA THR A 212 4.65 -15.83 -28.79
C THR A 212 3.26 -15.58 -29.33
N ASN A 213 2.32 -15.29 -28.44
CA ASN A 213 0.96 -14.95 -28.82
C ASN A 213 0.98 -13.74 -29.80
N PRO A 214 0.17 -13.72 -30.88
CA PRO A 214 0.10 -12.58 -31.80
C PRO A 214 -0.42 -11.29 -31.14
N VAL A 215 -0.92 -11.37 -29.89
CA VAL A 215 -1.37 -10.20 -29.13
C VAL A 215 -0.18 -9.26 -28.81
N PRO A 216 -0.29 -7.95 -29.13
CA PRO A 216 0.72 -6.95 -28.79
C PRO A 216 1.00 -6.86 -27.29
N SER A 217 2.20 -6.42 -26.91
CA SER A 217 2.55 -6.17 -25.50
C SER A 217 1.62 -5.12 -24.90
N GLN A 218 1.02 -5.43 -23.76
CA GLN A 218 0.18 -4.51 -23.01
C GLN A 218 1.04 -3.69 -22.05
N HIS A 219 0.89 -2.37 -22.09
CA HIS A 219 1.48 -1.49 -21.08
C HIS A 219 0.72 -1.65 -19.77
N LYS A 220 1.32 -2.36 -18.81
CA LYS A 220 0.85 -2.40 -17.44
C LYS A 220 1.81 -1.60 -16.55
N THR A 221 1.33 -1.18 -15.41
CA THR A 221 2.11 -0.47 -14.41
C THR A 221 1.76 -1.01 -13.04
N GLU A 222 2.78 -1.41 -12.30
CA GLU A 222 2.66 -1.71 -10.88
C GLU A 222 2.70 -0.40 -10.10
N VAL A 223 1.67 -0.17 -9.29
CA VAL A 223 1.47 1.02 -8.47
C VAL A 223 1.57 0.60 -7.00
N ASN A 224 2.44 1.25 -6.25
CA ASN A 224 2.61 1.03 -4.82
C ASN A 224 2.36 2.35 -4.07
N LEU A 225 1.47 2.30 -3.08
CA LEU A 225 1.21 3.36 -2.11
C LEU A 225 1.76 2.91 -0.76
N ALA A 226 2.60 3.73 -0.14
CA ALA A 226 3.03 3.60 1.25
C ALA A 226 2.71 4.89 1.99
N ILE A 227 2.07 4.78 3.17
CA ILE A 227 1.76 5.90 4.05
C ILE A 227 2.34 5.59 5.43
N GLU A 228 3.33 6.35 5.85
CA GLU A 228 3.90 6.33 7.18
C GLU A 228 3.37 7.54 7.96
N PHE A 229 2.82 7.32 9.15
CA PHE A 229 2.30 8.42 9.95
C PHE A 229 2.39 8.17 11.45
N GLN A 230 2.39 9.28 12.18
CA GLN A 230 2.27 9.31 13.63
C GLN A 230 1.39 10.50 14.02
N PHE A 231 0.35 10.26 14.80
CA PHE A 231 -0.50 11.33 15.32
C PHE A 231 0.18 12.04 16.49
N SER A 232 0.08 13.36 16.53
CA SER A 232 0.52 14.17 17.67
C SER A 232 -0.41 13.99 18.88
N ASN A 233 -1.71 13.78 18.62
CA ASN A 233 -2.73 13.67 19.66
C ASN A 233 -3.22 12.21 19.83
N PRO A 234 -3.01 11.59 21.01
CA PRO A 234 -3.45 10.22 21.29
C PRO A 234 -4.96 9.98 21.14
N LEU A 235 -5.80 11.01 21.36
CA LEU A 235 -7.24 10.89 21.19
C LEU A 235 -7.61 10.69 19.71
N TYR A 236 -6.94 11.42 18.81
CA TYR A 236 -7.12 11.23 17.36
C TYR A 236 -6.65 9.85 16.93
N ALA A 237 -5.52 9.37 17.45
CA ALA A 237 -5.03 8.03 17.18
C ALA A 237 -6.02 6.94 17.60
N ALA A 238 -6.67 7.08 18.76
CA ALA A 238 -7.65 6.13 19.25
C ALA A 238 -8.91 6.05 18.36
N VAL A 239 -9.38 7.19 17.83
CA VAL A 239 -10.55 7.25 16.95
C VAL A 239 -10.20 6.79 15.52
N ALA A 240 -9.05 7.21 14.99
CA ALA A 240 -8.63 6.92 13.62
C ALA A 240 -8.13 5.48 13.43
N GLY A 241 -7.59 4.84 14.48
CA GLY A 241 -6.96 3.53 14.40
C GLY A 241 -7.86 2.42 13.82
N GLY A 242 -9.16 2.48 14.06
CA GLY A 242 -10.12 1.51 13.50
C GLY A 242 -10.41 1.67 12.00
N ALA A 243 -10.19 2.87 11.45
CA ALA A 243 -10.46 3.19 10.05
C ALA A 243 -9.20 3.16 9.17
N ALA A 244 -8.03 3.41 9.76
CA ALA A 244 -6.76 3.58 9.06
C ALA A 244 -6.44 2.48 8.02
N PRO A 245 -6.59 1.16 8.32
CA PRO A 245 -6.29 0.11 7.34
C PRO A 245 -7.14 0.18 6.06
N LYS A 246 -8.36 0.71 6.14
CA LYS A 246 -9.26 0.82 4.97
C LYS A 246 -8.99 2.07 4.14
N VAL A 247 -8.30 3.07 4.68
CA VAL A 247 -8.04 4.34 3.99
C VAL A 247 -7.15 4.11 2.78
N ALA A 248 -6.03 3.38 2.93
CA ALA A 248 -5.10 3.13 1.83
C ALA A 248 -5.77 2.36 0.67
N ASP A 249 -6.57 1.33 0.99
CA ASP A 249 -7.34 0.60 -0.02
C ASP A 249 -8.38 1.48 -0.72
N LYS A 250 -9.10 2.32 0.03
CA LYS A 250 -10.09 3.24 -0.56
C LYS A 250 -9.43 4.32 -1.42
N MET A 251 -8.26 4.81 -1.02
CA MET A 251 -7.47 5.75 -1.81
C MET A 251 -7.00 5.12 -3.11
N ILE A 252 -6.37 3.94 -3.05
CA ILE A 252 -5.86 3.29 -4.27
C ILE A 252 -7.01 2.96 -5.21
N GLU A 253 -8.15 2.44 -4.71
CA GLU A 253 -9.37 2.19 -5.50
C GLU A 253 -9.87 3.45 -6.21
N ALA A 254 -9.91 4.59 -5.51
CA ALA A 254 -10.35 5.86 -6.10
C ALA A 254 -9.40 6.34 -7.22
N PHE A 255 -8.08 6.14 -7.06
CA PHE A 255 -7.12 6.39 -8.13
C PHE A 255 -7.33 5.45 -9.32
N GLU A 256 -7.54 4.15 -9.09
CA GLU A 256 -7.81 3.23 -10.20
C GLU A 256 -9.04 3.67 -10.99
N GLN A 257 -10.09 4.09 -10.29
CA GLN A 257 -11.31 4.57 -10.93
C GLN A 257 -11.05 5.85 -11.72
N ARG A 258 -10.29 6.80 -11.16
CA ARG A 258 -9.94 8.02 -11.87
C ARG A 258 -9.11 7.74 -13.13
N VAL A 259 -8.17 6.80 -13.08
CA VAL A 259 -7.40 6.36 -14.25
C VAL A 259 -8.31 5.77 -15.31
N LYS A 260 -9.27 4.91 -14.92
CA LYS A 260 -10.28 4.37 -15.85
C LYS A 260 -11.10 5.49 -16.49
N ASP A 261 -11.58 6.46 -15.72
CA ASP A 261 -12.41 7.55 -16.23
C ASP A 261 -11.68 8.44 -17.22
N VAL A 262 -10.40 8.74 -16.97
CA VAL A 262 -9.55 9.53 -17.87
C VAL A 262 -9.22 8.74 -19.15
N MET A 263 -8.95 7.44 -19.04
CA MET A 263 -8.57 6.60 -20.19
C MET A 263 -9.77 6.15 -21.06
N VAL A 264 -10.95 5.94 -20.46
CA VAL A 264 -12.16 5.46 -21.16
C VAL A 264 -13.05 6.60 -21.63
N GLY A 265 -12.97 7.79 -21.00
CA GLY A 265 -13.58 9.01 -21.52
C GLY A 265 -14.64 9.64 -20.62
N LYS A 266 -14.17 10.48 -19.69
CA LYS A 266 -14.69 11.86 -19.50
C LYS A 266 -13.46 12.77 -19.39
N GLY A 267 -12.91 13.15 -20.55
CA GLY A 267 -11.79 14.07 -20.63
C GLY A 267 -12.10 15.35 -19.86
N HIS A 268 -11.34 15.63 -18.80
CA HIS A 268 -11.25 16.99 -18.27
C HIS A 268 -10.34 17.75 -19.24
N ALA A 269 -10.93 18.22 -20.34
CA ALA A 269 -10.36 19.36 -21.03
C ALA A 269 -10.26 20.47 -19.98
N ARG A 270 -9.04 20.93 -19.70
CA ARG A 270 -8.85 22.17 -18.94
C ARG A 270 -9.60 23.24 -19.72
N ASP A 271 -10.60 23.86 -19.12
CA ASP A 271 -11.23 25.07 -19.68
C ASP A 271 -10.14 26.16 -19.77
N GLU A 272 -9.52 26.29 -20.95
CA GLU A 272 -8.77 27.49 -21.27
C GLU A 272 -9.77 28.65 -21.33
N LYS A 273 -9.72 29.51 -20.31
CA LYS A 273 -10.47 30.76 -20.30
C LYS A 273 -10.11 31.56 -21.56
N PRO A 274 -11.09 32.02 -22.36
CA PRO A 274 -10.81 32.82 -23.54
C PRO A 274 -10.15 34.14 -23.12
N LYS A 275 -8.98 34.44 -23.71
CA LYS A 275 -8.38 35.76 -23.67
C LYS A 275 -9.38 36.74 -24.29
N ARG A 276 -9.90 37.67 -23.48
CA ARG A 276 -10.66 38.82 -24.00
C ARG A 276 -9.69 39.64 -24.87
N LEU A 277 -10.01 39.72 -26.16
CA LEU A 277 -9.54 40.76 -27.07
C LEU A 277 -10.31 42.06 -26.79
#